data_AF-A0A197K4L6-F1
#
_entry.id   AF-A0A197K4L6-F1
#
_cell.length_a   1.000
_cell.length_b   1.000
_cell.length_c   1.000
_cell.angle_alpha   90.00
_cell.angle_beta   90.00
_cell.angle_gamma   90.00
#
_symmetry.space_group_name_H-M   'P 1'
#
loop_
_entity.id
_entity.type
_entity.pdbx_description
1 polymer ?
#
loop_
_entity_poly.entity_id
_entity_poly.type
_entity_poly.pdbx_seq_one_letter_code
_entity_poly.pdbx_strand_id
1 'polypeptide(L)'
;MFIYENELVQECLGVITLPNYQVSVPGNQKDGHIFSKRNPIWLKYQAPGGPASLASTSSHHTRRSTASSENSLSSSKDYYLSMVSCIDKEDLYFTLLRCSKLKPNRSFIREIPKRDSTLFDKSAMNTLIRTIHSNEHQFQAAWLNALLGRIFLGVYKTPQVKDMVFQKMVDKLSRVRLPNFLNDMRMKSVHLGDGVPLITRPKLLALKPNGDMVMDLSLLYQGGFRAEVEAEAVVTVTKKIQPIKVSLVLVMTLVRLEGRVQVWVKPPPCNRIWYGFYHKPQVEMKIEPVVSDKHIKSNLIIKAIENKMLEAIAETMVLPNMDDIPFSDSEGVGGIFGEE
;
A
#
# COMPACT_ATOMS: atom_id res chain seq x y z
N MET A 1 7.04 -15.16 29.09
CA MET A 1 6.29 -16.31 28.52
C MET A 1 6.62 -17.52 29.37
N PHE A 2 5.61 -18.13 29.97
CA PHE A 2 5.77 -19.36 30.75
C PHE A 2 5.65 -20.55 29.81
N ILE A 3 6.49 -21.56 29.99
CA ILE A 3 6.46 -22.81 29.24
C ILE A 3 6.00 -23.88 30.23
N TYR A 4 4.95 -24.59 29.87
CA TYR A 4 4.41 -25.69 30.64
C TYR A 4 4.60 -27.00 29.89
N GLU A 5 4.64 -28.11 30.61
CA GLU A 5 4.78 -29.44 30.02
C GLU A 5 3.57 -29.82 29.15
N ASN A 6 2.38 -29.42 29.58
CA ASN A 6 1.13 -29.76 28.94
C ASN A 6 0.10 -28.62 29.06
N GLU A 7 -1.01 -28.74 28.34
CA GLU A 7 -2.12 -27.77 28.33
C GLU A 7 -2.84 -27.65 29.68
N LEU A 8 -2.67 -28.62 30.58
CA LEU A 8 -3.24 -28.59 31.93
C LEU A 8 -2.45 -27.68 32.88
N VAL A 9 -1.34 -27.07 32.41
CA VAL A 9 -0.56 -26.07 33.15
C VAL A 9 -0.05 -26.61 34.50
N GLN A 10 0.23 -27.93 34.54
CA GLN A 10 0.55 -28.63 35.79
C GLN A 10 1.97 -28.35 36.28
N GLU A 11 2.95 -28.34 35.37
CA GLU A 11 4.35 -28.08 35.69
C GLU A 11 4.93 -27.01 34.78
N CYS A 12 5.49 -25.95 35.38
CA CYS A 12 6.17 -24.87 34.66
C CYS A 12 7.62 -25.27 34.39
N LEU A 13 7.91 -25.64 33.15
CA LEU A 13 9.25 -26.03 32.69
C LEU A 13 10.23 -24.86 32.58
N GLY A 14 9.74 -23.62 32.43
CA GLY A 14 10.62 -22.46 32.39
C GLY A 14 9.93 -21.15 32.02
N VAL A 15 10.70 -20.07 32.10
CA VAL A 15 10.24 -18.72 31.79
C VAL A 15 11.17 -18.07 30.77
N ILE A 16 10.59 -17.67 29.63
CA ILE A 16 11.27 -16.86 28.62
C ILE A 16 10.93 -15.38 28.85
N THR A 17 11.93 -14.61 29.21
CA THR A 17 11.85 -13.14 29.29
C THR A 17 11.99 -12.54 27.89
N LEU A 18 10.86 -12.42 27.18
CA LEU A 18 10.80 -11.99 25.77
C LEU A 18 11.59 -10.72 25.42
N PRO A 19 11.69 -9.68 26.28
CA PRO A 19 12.54 -8.51 26.01
C PRO A 19 14.03 -8.82 25.78
N ASN A 20 14.52 -9.98 26.22
CA ASN A 20 15.91 -10.42 26.04
C ASN A 20 16.09 -11.24 24.75
N TYR A 21 15.08 -11.32 23.88
CA TYR A 21 15.11 -12.14 22.67
C TYR A 21 14.72 -11.33 21.43
N GLN A 22 15.46 -11.53 20.35
CA GLN A 22 15.06 -11.10 19.02
C GLN A 22 14.17 -12.16 18.38
N VAL A 23 13.00 -11.75 17.87
CA VAL A 23 12.02 -12.62 17.22
C VAL A 23 12.20 -12.52 15.71
N SER A 24 12.40 -13.65 15.04
CA SER A 24 12.56 -13.71 13.57
C SER A 24 12.09 -15.07 13.02
N VAL A 25 12.02 -15.19 11.70
CA VAL A 25 11.90 -16.49 11.02
C VAL A 25 13.25 -16.77 10.34
N PRO A 26 13.87 -17.94 10.53
CA PRO A 26 15.22 -18.19 10.03
C PRO A 26 15.26 -18.34 8.50
N GLY A 27 16.34 -17.85 7.91
CA GLY A 27 16.57 -17.86 6.46
C GLY A 27 15.96 -16.66 5.72
N ASN A 28 16.49 -16.36 4.54
CA ASN A 28 15.97 -15.29 3.67
C ASN A 28 14.71 -15.78 2.91
N GLN A 29 13.66 -16.10 3.66
CA GLN A 29 12.42 -16.66 3.12
C GLN A 29 11.66 -15.62 2.31
N LYS A 30 11.04 -16.04 1.20
CA LYS A 30 10.04 -15.24 0.50
C LYS A 30 8.81 -15.05 1.39
N ASP A 31 8.12 -13.91 1.28
CA ASP A 31 7.00 -13.52 2.14
C ASP A 31 5.92 -14.61 2.29
N GLY A 32 5.50 -15.23 1.17
CA GLY A 32 4.50 -16.30 1.16
C GLY A 32 4.90 -17.59 1.90
N HIS A 33 6.17 -17.74 2.28
CA HIS A 33 6.68 -18.91 2.98
C HIS A 33 6.97 -18.66 4.46
N ILE A 34 6.90 -17.41 4.95
CA ILE A 34 7.25 -17.05 6.33
C ILE A 34 6.49 -17.91 7.36
N PHE A 35 5.18 -18.07 7.19
CA PHE A 35 4.34 -18.82 8.11
C PHE A 35 4.14 -20.29 7.71
N SER A 36 4.92 -20.82 6.76
CA SER A 36 4.91 -22.24 6.43
C SER A 36 5.25 -23.11 7.64
N LYS A 37 4.65 -24.31 7.71
CA LYS A 37 4.87 -25.30 8.79
C LYS A 37 6.34 -25.70 8.95
N ARG A 38 7.12 -25.63 7.88
CA ARG A 38 8.54 -26.01 7.86
C ARG A 38 9.46 -24.99 8.52
N ASN A 39 9.01 -23.75 8.65
CA ASN A 39 9.82 -22.66 9.17
C ASN A 39 9.47 -22.45 10.64
N PRO A 40 10.37 -22.62 11.62
CA PRO A 40 10.07 -22.28 13.00
C PRO A 40 10.13 -20.76 13.22
N ILE A 41 9.51 -20.25 14.29
CA ILE A 41 9.81 -18.92 14.84
C ILE A 41 11.11 -19.06 15.66
N TRP A 42 12.10 -18.24 15.36
CA TRP A 42 13.39 -18.22 16.06
C TRP A 42 13.41 -17.08 17.08
N LEU A 43 13.58 -17.46 18.35
CA LEU A 43 13.88 -16.57 19.46
C LEU A 43 15.39 -16.61 19.72
N LYS A 44 16.10 -15.61 19.21
CA LYS A 44 17.54 -15.48 19.40
C LYS A 44 17.84 -14.67 20.65
N TYR A 45 18.58 -15.23 21.60
CA TYR A 45 18.93 -14.50 22.82
C TYR A 45 19.83 -13.29 22.50
N GLN A 46 19.52 -12.14 23.11
CA GLN A 46 20.32 -10.93 23.03
C GLN A 46 20.75 -10.53 24.44
N ALA A 47 22.06 -10.50 24.68
CA ALA A 47 22.59 -10.02 25.96
C ALA A 47 22.24 -8.53 26.16
N PRO A 48 21.74 -8.13 27.34
CA PRO A 48 21.43 -6.73 27.61
C PRO A 48 22.71 -5.90 27.56
N GLY A 49 22.88 -5.10 26.50
CA GLY A 49 24.02 -4.18 26.31
C GLY A 49 24.89 -4.38 25.06
N GLY A 50 24.61 -5.37 24.20
CA GLY A 50 25.36 -5.55 22.94
C GLY A 50 24.94 -4.58 21.83
N PRO A 51 25.87 -4.00 21.05
CA PRO A 51 25.53 -3.10 19.95
C PRO A 51 24.80 -3.87 18.83
N ALA A 52 23.70 -3.30 18.36
CA ALA A 52 22.94 -3.82 17.24
C ALA A 52 23.66 -3.51 15.91
N SER A 53 24.60 -4.36 15.50
CA SER A 53 24.92 -4.70 14.10
C SER A 53 26.22 -5.51 14.04
N LEU A 54 26.18 -6.69 13.46
CA LEU A 54 26.99 -7.12 12.31
C LEU A 54 26.72 -8.60 12.05
N ALA A 55 26.45 -8.93 10.79
CA ALA A 55 26.26 -10.30 10.30
C ALA A 55 27.62 -10.95 9.97
N SER A 56 27.63 -12.30 9.99
CA SER A 56 28.67 -13.26 9.52
C SER A 56 30.03 -13.19 10.24
N THR A 57 30.71 -14.29 10.61
CA THR A 57 31.10 -15.44 9.76
C THR A 57 31.44 -16.71 10.59
N SER A 58 31.08 -17.88 10.04
CA SER A 58 31.64 -19.25 10.13
C SER A 58 32.64 -19.71 11.22
N SER A 59 32.25 -20.81 11.89
CA SER A 59 32.96 -22.09 12.20
C SER A 59 34.44 -22.14 12.59
N HIS A 60 34.72 -22.62 13.82
CA HIS A 60 35.42 -23.89 14.16
C HIS A 60 35.96 -23.82 15.60
N HIS A 61 35.63 -24.81 16.45
CA HIS A 61 36.59 -25.59 17.24
C HIS A 61 35.89 -26.57 18.20
N THR A 62 36.24 -27.85 18.04
CA THR A 62 36.10 -28.96 18.97
C THR A 62 36.84 -28.69 20.29
N ARG A 63 36.21 -28.96 21.45
CA ARG A 63 36.87 -29.67 22.55
C ARG A 63 35.90 -30.24 23.57
N ARG A 64 36.24 -31.46 23.99
CA ARG A 64 35.63 -32.34 24.97
C ARG A 64 36.13 -31.94 26.37
N SER A 65 35.25 -31.80 27.36
CA SER A 65 35.57 -32.09 28.76
C SER A 65 34.30 -32.21 29.62
N THR A 66 34.43 -33.04 30.63
CA THR A 66 33.42 -33.74 31.42
C THR A 66 33.00 -33.03 32.71
N ALA A 67 31.79 -33.37 33.14
CA ALA A 67 31.28 -33.50 34.52
C ALA A 67 30.88 -32.26 35.35
N SER A 68 29.57 -32.26 35.64
CA SER A 68 28.86 -31.92 36.90
C SER A 68 28.99 -30.54 37.53
N SER A 69 27.91 -29.76 37.45
CA SER A 69 27.31 -29.01 38.57
C SER A 69 25.91 -28.52 38.18
N GLU A 70 24.92 -28.82 39.02
CA GLU A 70 23.52 -28.40 38.91
C GLU A 70 23.33 -26.90 39.16
N ASN A 71 22.26 -26.36 38.56
CA ASN A 71 21.57 -25.11 38.92
C ASN A 71 22.32 -23.77 38.79
N SER A 72 22.38 -23.27 37.54
CA SER A 72 22.14 -21.85 37.25
C SER A 72 21.33 -21.69 35.95
N LEU A 73 20.03 -21.38 36.08
CA LEU A 73 19.14 -21.03 34.98
C LEU A 73 19.50 -19.65 34.41
N SER A 74 20.52 -19.57 33.56
CA SER A 74 20.71 -18.45 32.64
C SER A 74 21.55 -18.84 31.41
N SER A 75 21.39 -20.08 30.92
CA SER A 75 21.98 -20.43 29.63
C SER A 75 21.32 -19.60 28.53
N SER A 76 22.08 -18.69 27.95
CA SER A 76 21.84 -17.96 26.70
C SER A 76 21.52 -18.95 25.56
N LYS A 77 20.30 -19.49 25.53
CA LYS A 77 19.84 -20.49 24.57
C LYS A 77 18.85 -19.87 23.61
N ASP A 78 19.02 -20.17 22.34
CA ASP A 78 18.05 -19.86 21.31
C ASP A 78 16.90 -20.87 21.34
N TYR A 79 15.68 -20.41 21.06
CA TYR A 79 14.51 -21.27 20.97
C TYR A 79 13.90 -21.26 19.57
N TYR A 80 13.38 -22.42 19.16
CA TYR A 80 12.66 -22.60 17.90
C TYR A 80 11.23 -23.06 18.21
N LEU A 81 10.25 -22.22 17.90
CA LEU A 81 8.83 -22.52 18.12
C LEU A 81 8.19 -22.95 16.80
N SER A 82 7.71 -24.19 16.75
CA SER A 82 6.98 -24.72 15.61
C SER A 82 5.49 -24.78 15.94
N MET A 83 4.67 -24.58 14.92
CA MET A 83 3.22 -24.52 15.03
C MET A 83 2.60 -25.38 13.93
N VAL A 84 1.49 -26.04 14.24
CA VAL A 84 0.75 -26.84 13.26
C VAL A 84 -0.07 -25.95 12.33
N SER A 85 -0.65 -24.88 12.90
CA SER A 85 -1.48 -23.89 12.21
C SER A 85 -0.64 -22.68 11.80
N CYS A 86 -0.69 -22.30 10.52
CA CYS A 86 0.03 -21.13 10.03
C CYS A 86 -0.61 -19.81 10.49
N ILE A 87 -1.93 -19.82 10.75
CA ILE A 87 -2.66 -18.66 11.25
C ILE A 87 -2.26 -18.38 12.70
N ASP A 88 -2.29 -19.40 13.56
CA ASP A 88 -1.88 -19.24 14.97
C ASP A 88 -0.39 -18.90 15.08
N LYS A 89 0.42 -19.39 14.14
CA LYS A 89 1.83 -19.03 14.03
C LYS A 89 2.04 -17.55 13.70
N GLU A 90 1.24 -16.98 12.80
CA GLU A 90 1.27 -15.55 12.48
C GLU A 90 0.90 -14.71 13.72
N ASP A 91 -0.20 -15.06 14.38
CA ASP A 91 -0.68 -14.38 15.59
C ASP A 91 0.37 -14.45 16.72
N LEU A 92 0.94 -15.63 16.94
CA LEU A 92 2.02 -15.78 17.92
C LEU A 92 3.26 -14.98 17.50
N TYR A 93 3.66 -15.02 16.24
CA TYR A 93 4.84 -14.28 15.75
C TYR A 93 4.70 -12.79 16.03
N PHE A 94 3.58 -12.16 15.66
CA PHE A 94 3.36 -10.75 15.92
C PHE A 94 3.24 -10.44 17.42
N THR A 95 2.62 -11.33 18.19
CA THR A 95 2.54 -11.20 19.65
C THR A 95 3.93 -11.22 20.28
N LEU A 96 4.76 -12.20 19.92
CA LEU A 96 6.14 -12.31 20.39
C LEU A 96 6.98 -11.10 19.96
N LEU A 97 6.85 -10.67 18.70
CA LEU A 97 7.55 -9.49 18.17
C LEU A 97 7.18 -8.21 18.90
N ARG A 98 5.91 -8.06 19.30
CA ARG A 98 5.46 -6.92 20.11
C ARG A 98 6.02 -7.01 21.52
N CYS A 99 5.95 -8.17 22.15
CA CYS A 99 6.43 -8.40 23.50
C CYS A 99 7.95 -8.27 23.64
N SER A 100 8.73 -8.66 22.64
CA SER A 100 10.20 -8.50 22.66
C SER A 100 10.65 -7.05 22.58
N LYS A 101 9.84 -6.17 21.98
CA LYS A 101 10.10 -4.73 21.91
C LYS A 101 9.71 -3.97 23.18
N LEU A 102 9.05 -4.63 24.15
CA LEU A 102 8.68 -3.99 25.42
C LEU A 102 9.93 -3.82 26.29
N LYS A 103 10.27 -2.58 26.65
CA LYS A 103 11.40 -2.30 27.55
C LYS A 103 10.97 -2.59 29.00
N PRO A 104 11.74 -3.38 29.77
CA PRO A 104 11.36 -3.79 31.13
C PRO A 104 11.51 -2.68 32.20
N ASN A 105 12.01 -1.50 31.85
CA ASN A 105 12.18 -0.41 32.80
C ASN A 105 12.09 0.97 32.12
N ARG A 106 11.01 1.71 32.35
CA ARG A 106 10.98 3.19 32.42
C ARG A 106 9.61 3.69 32.89
N SER A 107 9.70 4.61 33.84
CA SER A 107 8.68 5.47 34.45
C SER A 107 7.49 5.86 33.57
N PHE A 108 6.34 6.01 34.24
CA PHE A 108 5.02 6.46 33.77
C PHE A 108 4.94 7.85 33.10
N ILE A 109 5.90 8.25 32.26
CA ILE A 109 5.85 9.51 31.51
C ILE A 109 5.93 9.26 30.00
N ARG A 110 4.75 9.14 29.39
CA ARG A 110 4.33 9.83 28.15
C ARG A 110 5.28 9.89 26.93
N GLU A 111 6.19 8.95 26.70
CA GLU A 111 6.55 8.65 25.31
C GLU A 111 5.43 7.83 24.70
N ILE A 112 4.40 8.50 24.17
CA ILE A 112 3.44 7.86 23.26
C ILE A 112 4.31 7.25 22.16
N PRO A 113 4.41 5.91 22.05
CA PRO A 113 5.15 5.31 20.95
C PRO A 113 4.56 5.94 19.69
N LYS A 114 5.40 6.54 18.81
CA LYS A 114 4.93 7.04 17.51
C LYS A 114 4.03 5.95 16.95
N ARG A 115 2.71 6.22 16.91
CA ARG A 115 1.73 5.20 16.54
C ARG A 115 2.17 4.72 15.17
N ASP A 116 2.60 3.46 15.09
CA ASP A 116 2.94 2.86 13.83
C ASP A 116 1.74 3.08 12.91
N SER A 117 1.97 3.82 11.83
CA SER A 117 0.91 4.26 10.94
C SER A 117 0.24 3.09 10.23
N THR A 118 0.85 1.91 10.26
CA THR A 118 0.28 0.67 9.72
C THR A 118 -0.70 -0.02 10.67
N LEU A 119 -0.82 0.44 11.93
CA LEU A 119 -1.78 -0.12 12.88
C LEU A 119 -3.23 0.17 12.49
N PHE A 120 -4.13 -0.69 12.97
CA PHE A 120 -5.56 -0.66 12.69
C PHE A 120 -6.19 0.74 12.90
N ASP A 121 -6.78 1.28 11.84
CA ASP A 121 -7.50 2.55 11.85
C ASP A 121 -9.01 2.32 12.01
N LYS A 122 -9.49 2.51 13.25
CA LYS A 122 -10.91 2.30 13.58
C LYS A 122 -11.83 3.28 12.83
N SER A 123 -11.39 4.51 12.58
CA SER A 123 -12.23 5.52 11.90
C SER A 123 -12.42 5.14 10.44
N ALA A 124 -11.32 4.85 9.74
CA ALA A 124 -11.36 4.46 8.34
C ALA A 124 -12.14 3.14 8.14
N MET A 125 -11.99 2.17 9.04
CA MET A 125 -12.75 0.92 8.98
C MET A 125 -14.26 1.14 9.16
N ASN A 126 -14.66 2.00 10.11
CA ASN A 126 -16.07 2.33 10.31
C ASN A 126 -16.68 3.04 9.08
N THR A 127 -15.91 3.91 8.43
CA THR A 127 -16.32 4.53 7.16
C THR A 127 -16.51 3.47 6.08
N LEU A 128 -15.58 2.52 5.92
CA LEU A 128 -15.69 1.43 4.96
C LEU A 128 -16.95 0.58 5.19
N ILE A 129 -17.22 0.18 6.44
CA ILE A 129 -18.40 -0.61 6.81
C ILE A 129 -19.69 0.15 6.46
N ARG A 130 -19.81 1.41 6.88
CA ARG A 130 -20.98 2.24 6.56
C ARG A 130 -21.18 2.38 5.07
N THR A 131 -20.10 2.60 4.34
CA THR A 131 -20.13 2.77 2.90
C THR A 131 -20.65 1.50 2.22
N ILE A 132 -20.11 0.32 2.54
CA ILE A 132 -20.51 -0.97 1.95
C ILE A 132 -21.99 -1.32 2.21
N HIS A 133 -22.52 -0.93 3.37
CA HIS A 133 -23.91 -1.20 3.76
C HIS A 133 -24.89 -0.09 3.36
N SER A 134 -24.44 0.98 2.70
CA SER A 134 -25.29 2.15 2.41
C SER A 134 -26.25 1.98 1.22
N ASN A 135 -26.00 1.04 0.30
CA ASN A 135 -26.72 0.96 -0.97
C ASN A 135 -27.00 -0.49 -1.38
N GLU A 136 -28.25 -0.79 -1.78
CA GLU A 136 -28.67 -2.11 -2.27
C GLU A 136 -27.88 -2.56 -3.52
N HIS A 137 -27.48 -1.63 -4.39
CA HIS A 137 -26.67 -1.92 -5.59
C HIS A 137 -25.22 -2.34 -5.27
N GLN A 138 -24.79 -2.20 -4.02
CA GLN A 138 -23.49 -2.69 -3.56
C GLN A 138 -23.53 -4.15 -3.11
N PHE A 139 -24.72 -4.75 -2.89
CA PHE A 139 -24.84 -6.07 -2.25
C PHE A 139 -24.11 -7.18 -3.02
N GLN A 140 -24.20 -7.20 -4.35
CA GLN A 140 -23.51 -8.21 -5.18
C GLN A 140 -21.98 -8.13 -5.09
N ALA A 141 -21.43 -6.93 -4.90
CA ALA A 141 -20.00 -6.67 -4.83
C ALA A 141 -19.51 -6.38 -3.40
N ALA A 142 -20.36 -6.53 -2.38
CA ALA A 142 -20.06 -6.12 -1.01
C ALA A 142 -18.83 -6.85 -0.45
N TRP A 143 -18.73 -8.16 -0.70
CA TRP A 143 -17.57 -8.96 -0.30
C TRP A 143 -16.28 -8.49 -1.00
N LEU A 144 -16.36 -8.09 -2.28
CA LEU A 144 -15.21 -7.62 -3.05
C LEU A 144 -14.77 -6.22 -2.56
N ASN A 145 -15.72 -5.31 -2.35
CA ASN A 145 -15.44 -4.00 -1.78
C ASN A 145 -14.88 -4.11 -0.35
N ALA A 146 -15.37 -5.04 0.46
CA ALA A 146 -14.83 -5.33 1.78
C ALA A 146 -13.39 -5.84 1.71
N LEU A 147 -13.12 -6.78 0.80
CA LEU A 147 -11.78 -7.34 0.59
C LEU A 147 -10.80 -6.27 0.11
N LEU A 148 -11.12 -5.55 -0.97
CA LEU A 148 -10.30 -4.48 -1.51
C LEU A 148 -10.07 -3.37 -0.48
N GLY A 149 -11.12 -2.97 0.23
CA GLY A 149 -11.01 -1.95 1.25
C GLY A 149 -10.17 -2.39 2.44
N ARG A 150 -10.31 -3.64 2.89
CA ARG A 150 -9.52 -4.17 4.00
C ARG A 150 -8.04 -4.29 3.65
N ILE A 151 -7.71 -4.72 2.44
CA ILE A 151 -6.34 -4.78 1.92
C ILE A 151 -5.78 -3.36 1.81
N PHE A 152 -6.52 -2.44 1.16
CA PHE A 152 -6.11 -1.05 1.01
C PHE A 152 -5.81 -0.39 2.36
N LEU A 153 -6.72 -0.52 3.34
CA LEU A 153 -6.51 0.04 4.69
C LEU A 153 -5.33 -0.59 5.44
N GLY A 154 -4.85 -1.77 5.02
CA GLY A 154 -3.63 -2.37 5.54
C GLY A 154 -2.35 -1.75 4.97
N VAL A 155 -2.39 -1.23 3.74
CA VAL A 155 -1.19 -0.83 2.99
C VAL A 155 -1.11 0.66 2.64
N TYR A 156 -2.22 1.41 2.67
CA TYR A 156 -2.29 2.79 2.17
C TYR A 156 -1.39 3.81 2.90
N LYS A 157 -1.00 3.52 4.15
CA LYS A 157 -0.08 4.34 4.95
C LYS A 157 1.38 3.91 4.84
N THR A 158 1.68 2.90 4.02
CA THR A 158 3.04 2.41 3.80
C THR A 158 3.79 3.26 2.77
N PRO A 159 5.10 3.48 2.95
CA PRO A 159 5.90 4.23 1.97
C PRO A 159 5.94 3.54 0.62
N GLN A 160 5.98 2.20 0.57
CA GLN A 160 6.01 1.43 -0.67
C GLN A 160 4.80 1.74 -1.58
N VAL A 161 3.60 1.75 -1.01
CA VAL A 161 2.37 2.09 -1.75
C VAL A 161 2.37 3.56 -2.15
N LYS A 162 2.83 4.46 -1.27
CA LYS A 162 2.94 5.88 -1.58
C LYS A 162 3.87 6.12 -2.77
N ASP A 163 5.04 5.49 -2.78
CA ASP A 163 6.03 5.62 -3.83
C ASP A 163 5.54 5.00 -5.14
N MET A 164 4.90 3.83 -5.08
CA MET A 164 4.26 3.20 -6.25
C MET A 164 3.21 4.14 -6.87
N VAL A 165 2.32 4.73 -6.06
CA VAL A 165 1.30 5.65 -6.56
C VAL A 165 1.94 6.94 -7.08
N PHE A 166 2.96 7.47 -6.39
CA PHE A 166 3.71 8.64 -6.84
C PHE A 166 4.28 8.44 -8.25
N GLN A 167 4.99 7.32 -8.48
CA GLN A 167 5.57 7.01 -9.79
C GLN A 167 4.50 6.85 -10.86
N LYS A 168 3.41 6.12 -10.58
CA LYS A 168 2.28 6.02 -11.52
C LYS A 168 1.68 7.37 -11.88
N MET A 169 1.61 8.30 -10.94
CA MET A 169 1.08 9.64 -11.18
C MET A 169 2.06 10.52 -11.96
N VAL A 170 3.37 10.38 -11.76
CA VAL A 170 4.40 11.00 -12.59
C VAL A 170 4.26 10.54 -14.04
N ASP A 171 4.16 9.23 -14.26
CA ASP A 171 3.99 8.65 -15.60
C ASP A 171 2.71 9.17 -16.26
N LYS A 172 1.59 9.20 -15.53
CA LYS A 172 0.32 9.73 -16.04
C LYS A 172 0.41 11.22 -16.36
N LEU A 173 1.04 12.02 -15.48
CA LEU A 173 1.16 13.46 -15.66
C LEU A 173 2.01 13.82 -16.88
N SER A 174 3.09 13.07 -17.15
CA SER A 174 3.96 13.29 -18.32
C SER A 174 3.25 13.09 -19.67
N ARG A 175 2.14 12.33 -19.69
CA ARG A 175 1.35 12.08 -20.91
C ARG A 175 0.25 13.11 -21.11
N VAL A 176 -0.03 13.96 -20.12
CA VAL A 176 -1.04 15.01 -20.23
C VAL A 176 -0.50 16.16 -21.06
N ARG A 177 -1.21 16.53 -22.13
CA ARG A 177 -0.89 17.73 -22.91
C ARG A 177 -1.18 18.95 -22.05
N LEU A 178 -0.17 19.78 -21.79
CA LEU A 178 -0.36 21.00 -21.01
C LEU A 178 -0.96 22.12 -21.87
N PRO A 179 -1.73 23.06 -21.28
CA PRO A 179 -2.14 24.28 -21.97
C PRO A 179 -0.93 25.16 -22.31
N ASN A 180 -1.01 25.97 -23.36
CA ASN A 180 0.10 26.81 -23.85
C ASN A 180 0.71 27.79 -22.81
N PHE A 181 -0.01 28.08 -21.72
CA PHE A 181 0.48 28.95 -20.65
C PHE A 181 1.22 28.17 -19.54
N LEU A 182 1.26 26.83 -19.60
CA LEU A 182 2.03 25.98 -18.69
C LEU A 182 3.14 25.27 -19.45
N ASN A 183 4.39 25.44 -19.01
CA ASN A 183 5.54 24.82 -19.67
C ASN A 183 5.78 23.38 -19.17
N ASP A 184 5.74 23.19 -17.86
CA ASP A 184 6.08 21.92 -17.19
C ASP A 184 5.20 21.74 -15.94
N MET A 185 4.88 20.49 -15.61
CA MET A 185 4.17 20.07 -14.40
C MET A 185 4.91 18.89 -13.77
N ARG A 186 5.39 19.08 -12.53
CA ARG A 186 6.16 18.09 -11.78
C ARG A 186 5.42 17.68 -10.50
N MET A 187 5.26 16.38 -10.31
CA MET A 187 4.70 15.84 -9.08
C MET A 187 5.65 16.12 -7.90
N LYS A 188 5.14 16.73 -6.84
CA LYS A 188 5.90 17.03 -5.62
C LYS A 188 5.59 16.06 -4.50
N SER A 189 4.31 15.72 -4.32
CA SER A 189 3.88 14.74 -3.33
C SER A 189 2.50 14.17 -3.66
N VAL A 190 2.20 12.99 -3.09
CA VAL A 190 0.90 12.34 -3.24
C VAL A 190 0.38 11.88 -1.88
N HIS A 191 -0.92 12.05 -1.67
CA HIS A 191 -1.68 11.55 -0.55
C HIS A 191 -2.84 10.71 -1.08
N LEU A 192 -2.89 9.42 -0.70
CA LEU A 192 -3.92 8.51 -1.21
C LEU A 192 -5.34 8.84 -0.71
N GLY A 193 -5.43 9.57 0.41
CA GLY A 193 -6.67 9.73 1.14
C GLY A 193 -7.01 8.50 1.98
N ASP A 194 -8.26 8.41 2.43
CA ASP A 194 -8.76 7.38 3.34
C ASP A 194 -9.91 6.54 2.76
N GLY A 195 -10.51 6.96 1.65
CA GLY A 195 -11.57 6.21 0.98
C GLY A 195 -11.06 5.27 -0.12
N VAL A 196 -11.74 4.14 -0.22
CA VAL A 196 -11.46 3.06 -1.17
C VAL A 196 -12.39 3.22 -2.38
N PRO A 197 -11.93 3.00 -3.63
CA PRO A 197 -12.83 2.91 -4.77
C PRO A 197 -13.82 1.75 -4.61
N LEU A 198 -15.10 2.02 -4.87
CA LEU A 198 -16.17 1.04 -4.78
C LEU A 198 -16.59 0.57 -6.15
N ILE A 199 -16.81 -0.73 -6.26
CA ILE A 199 -17.36 -1.37 -7.45
C ILE A 199 -18.83 -1.68 -7.19
N THR A 200 -19.68 -1.32 -8.13
CA THR A 200 -21.12 -1.58 -8.09
C THR A 200 -21.62 -2.17 -9.40
N ARG A 201 -22.72 -2.92 -9.34
CA ARG A 201 -23.35 -3.58 -10.50
C ARG A 201 -22.35 -4.34 -11.42
N PRO A 202 -21.46 -5.20 -10.87
CA PRO A 202 -20.58 -5.99 -11.71
C PRO A 202 -21.41 -6.96 -12.57
N LYS A 203 -21.10 -7.03 -13.87
CA LYS A 203 -21.78 -7.91 -14.82
C LYS A 203 -20.77 -8.47 -15.81
N LEU A 204 -20.75 -9.80 -15.96
CA LEU A 204 -20.04 -10.43 -17.06
C LEU A 204 -20.83 -10.22 -18.35
N LEU A 205 -20.22 -9.58 -19.35
CA LEU A 205 -20.85 -9.34 -20.65
C LEU A 205 -20.54 -10.47 -21.63
N ALA A 206 -19.29 -10.91 -21.66
CA ALA A 206 -18.85 -12.00 -22.53
C ALA A 206 -17.66 -12.74 -21.93
N LEU A 207 -17.65 -14.06 -22.11
CA LEU A 207 -16.49 -14.91 -21.93
C LEU A 207 -16.47 -15.91 -23.08
N LYS A 208 -15.52 -15.75 -23.99
CA LYS A 208 -15.42 -16.59 -25.20
C LYS A 208 -14.43 -17.75 -24.97
N PRO A 209 -14.55 -18.86 -25.72
CA PRO A 209 -13.63 -19.99 -25.61
C PRO A 209 -12.15 -19.66 -25.86
N ASN A 210 -11.86 -18.59 -26.60
CA ASN A 210 -10.49 -18.12 -26.84
C ASN A 210 -9.90 -17.32 -25.66
N GLY A 211 -10.63 -17.13 -24.56
CA GLY A 211 -10.19 -16.35 -23.40
C GLY A 211 -10.50 -14.85 -23.47
N ASP A 212 -11.15 -14.36 -24.54
CA ASP A 212 -11.63 -12.98 -24.61
C ASP A 212 -12.75 -12.75 -23.59
N MET A 213 -12.53 -11.87 -22.63
CA MET A 213 -13.44 -11.61 -21.52
C MET A 213 -13.75 -10.13 -21.36
N VAL A 214 -15.03 -9.79 -21.34
CA VAL A 214 -15.52 -8.41 -21.14
C VAL A 214 -16.48 -8.36 -19.96
N MET A 215 -16.25 -7.41 -19.06
CA MET A 215 -17.09 -7.14 -17.89
C MET A 215 -17.53 -5.66 -17.87
N ASP A 216 -18.72 -5.42 -17.37
CA ASP A 216 -19.26 -4.08 -17.07
C ASP A 216 -19.33 -3.91 -15.55
N LEU A 217 -18.96 -2.73 -15.07
CA LEU A 217 -19.09 -2.35 -13.67
C LEU A 217 -19.27 -0.84 -13.55
N SER A 218 -19.66 -0.37 -12.36
CA SER A 218 -19.70 1.05 -12.06
C SER A 218 -18.78 1.37 -10.90
N LEU A 219 -17.88 2.32 -11.16
CA LEU A 219 -16.86 2.77 -10.23
C LEU A 219 -17.35 4.02 -9.52
N LEU A 220 -17.25 4.04 -8.19
CA LEU A 220 -17.48 5.22 -7.36
C LEU A 220 -16.28 5.40 -6.42
N TYR A 221 -15.63 6.54 -6.50
CA TYR A 221 -14.53 6.91 -5.60
C TYR A 221 -14.84 8.23 -4.91
N GLN A 222 -14.68 8.27 -3.59
CA GLN A 222 -14.85 9.46 -2.74
C GLN A 222 -13.78 9.51 -1.64
N GLY A 223 -12.55 9.09 -1.97
CA GLY A 223 -11.49 8.93 -0.98
C GLY A 223 -10.60 10.15 -0.76
N GLY A 224 -10.81 11.24 -1.51
CA GLY A 224 -10.09 12.49 -1.29
C GLY A 224 -8.60 12.43 -1.64
N PHE A 225 -8.21 11.62 -2.63
CA PHE A 225 -6.85 11.58 -3.18
C PHE A 225 -6.34 13.00 -3.47
N ARG A 226 -5.12 13.31 -3.03
CA ARG A 226 -4.48 14.61 -3.25
C ARG A 226 -3.13 14.46 -3.90
N ALA A 227 -2.86 15.29 -4.90
CA ALA A 227 -1.56 15.43 -5.53
C ALA A 227 -1.10 16.87 -5.39
N GLU A 228 0.13 17.06 -4.93
CA GLU A 228 0.81 18.36 -4.99
C GLU A 228 1.66 18.39 -6.25
N VAL A 229 1.44 19.39 -7.10
CA VAL A 229 2.13 19.55 -8.38
C VAL A 229 2.77 20.93 -8.42
N GLU A 230 4.04 20.98 -8.77
CA GLU A 230 4.73 22.21 -9.13
C GLU A 230 4.57 22.44 -10.65
N ALA A 231 4.22 23.66 -11.06
CA ALA A 231 4.04 24.02 -12.45
C ALA A 231 4.69 25.36 -12.78
N GLU A 232 5.31 25.49 -13.96
CA GLU A 232 5.81 26.78 -14.45
C GLU A 232 4.76 27.42 -15.37
N ALA A 233 4.17 28.54 -14.95
CA ALA A 233 3.20 29.29 -15.72
C ALA A 233 3.82 30.52 -16.40
N VAL A 234 3.44 30.73 -17.65
CA VAL A 234 3.78 31.91 -18.44
C VAL A 234 2.59 32.86 -18.42
N VAL A 235 2.73 33.97 -17.71
CA VAL A 235 1.66 34.97 -17.53
C VAL A 235 1.95 36.20 -18.38
N THR A 236 1.01 36.56 -19.25
CA THR A 236 1.04 37.81 -20.03
C THR A 236 0.06 38.81 -19.41
N VAL A 237 0.59 39.78 -18.65
CA VAL A 237 -0.24 40.76 -17.91
C VAL A 237 -0.86 41.81 -18.85
N THR A 238 -0.12 42.21 -19.91
CA THR A 238 -0.57 43.20 -20.90
C THR A 238 0.05 42.86 -22.27
N LYS A 239 -0.67 43.08 -23.38
CA LYS A 239 -0.17 42.82 -24.77
C LYS A 239 1.17 43.49 -25.13
N LYS A 240 1.64 44.45 -24.32
CA LYS A 240 2.86 45.23 -24.53
C LYS A 240 4.04 44.81 -23.63
N ILE A 241 3.85 43.86 -22.72
CA ILE A 241 4.88 43.42 -21.76
C ILE A 241 5.27 41.98 -22.07
N GLN A 242 6.57 41.67 -21.99
CA GLN A 242 7.09 40.33 -22.19
C GLN A 242 6.46 39.34 -21.18
N PRO A 243 6.14 38.10 -21.60
CA PRO A 243 5.58 37.10 -20.69
C PRO A 243 6.52 36.81 -19.52
N ILE A 244 5.97 36.77 -18.30
CA ILE A 244 6.72 36.47 -17.08
C ILE A 244 6.50 35.00 -16.70
N LYS A 245 7.57 34.30 -16.36
CA LYS A 245 7.51 32.94 -15.83
C LYS A 245 7.31 32.97 -14.32
N VAL A 246 6.32 32.22 -13.83
CA VAL A 246 5.95 32.12 -12.42
C VAL A 246 5.91 30.65 -12.03
N SER A 247 6.64 30.26 -10.98
CA SER A 247 6.52 28.91 -10.40
C SER A 247 5.31 28.84 -9.48
N LEU A 248 4.47 27.83 -9.68
CA LEU A 248 3.21 27.60 -8.99
C LEU A 248 3.27 26.26 -8.29
N VAL A 249 2.80 26.18 -7.04
CA VAL A 249 2.54 24.89 -6.38
C VAL A 249 1.04 24.76 -6.20
N LEU A 250 0.46 23.72 -6.79
CA LEU A 250 -0.97 23.45 -6.82
C LEU A 250 -1.27 22.15 -6.07
N VAL A 251 -2.32 22.15 -5.27
CA VAL A 251 -2.90 20.96 -4.65
C VAL A 251 -4.13 20.58 -5.46
N MET A 252 -4.10 19.41 -6.08
CA MET A 252 -5.22 18.82 -6.81
C MET A 252 -5.85 17.75 -5.93
N THR A 253 -7.12 17.91 -5.57
CA THR A 253 -7.88 16.96 -4.74
C THR A 253 -9.00 16.35 -5.56
N LEU A 254 -8.98 15.02 -5.73
CA LEU A 254 -10.08 14.27 -6.32
C LEU A 254 -11.12 13.97 -5.25
N VAL A 255 -12.22 14.71 -5.27
CA VAL A 255 -13.32 14.62 -4.30
C VAL A 255 -14.27 13.48 -4.66
N ARG A 256 -14.64 13.38 -5.94
CA ARG A 256 -15.53 12.34 -6.45
C ARG A 256 -15.13 11.91 -7.86
N LEU A 257 -15.17 10.62 -8.13
CA LEU A 257 -15.11 10.04 -9.48
C LEU A 257 -16.19 8.98 -9.59
N GLU A 258 -17.09 9.12 -10.56
CA GLU A 258 -18.16 8.16 -10.80
C GLU A 258 -18.36 7.90 -12.29
N GLY A 259 -18.50 6.63 -12.67
CA GLY A 259 -18.84 6.27 -14.04
C GLY A 259 -18.99 4.77 -14.27
N ARG A 260 -19.60 4.40 -15.41
CA ARG A 260 -19.63 3.01 -15.90
C ARG A 260 -18.33 2.69 -16.61
N VAL A 261 -17.73 1.56 -16.27
CA VAL A 261 -16.43 1.11 -16.73
C VAL A 261 -16.58 -0.25 -17.40
N GLN A 262 -16.02 -0.37 -18.60
CA GLN A 262 -15.73 -1.64 -19.22
C GLN A 262 -14.38 -2.13 -18.74
N VAL A 263 -14.32 -3.39 -18.31
CA VAL A 263 -13.07 -4.13 -18.08
C VAL A 263 -12.93 -5.17 -19.17
N TRP A 264 -11.77 -5.23 -19.80
CA TRP A 264 -11.50 -6.13 -20.92
C TRP A 264 -10.16 -6.86 -20.72
N VAL A 265 -10.22 -8.18 -20.73
CA VAL A 265 -9.04 -9.05 -20.77
C VAL A 265 -9.07 -9.74 -22.13
N LYS A 266 -8.03 -9.47 -22.94
CA LYS A 266 -7.90 -10.07 -24.27
C LYS A 266 -7.41 -11.52 -24.14
N PRO A 267 -7.60 -12.35 -25.17
CA PRO A 267 -6.99 -13.68 -25.25
C PRO A 267 -5.49 -13.69 -24.95
N PRO A 268 -4.93 -14.82 -24.46
CA PRO A 268 -3.49 -15.05 -24.44
C PRO A 268 -2.85 -14.72 -25.81
N PRO A 269 -1.62 -14.18 -25.86
CA PRO A 269 -0.65 -14.03 -24.77
C PRO A 269 -0.81 -12.75 -23.94
N CYS A 270 -1.95 -12.05 -24.02
CA CYS A 270 -2.16 -10.80 -23.29
C CYS A 270 -1.97 -10.96 -21.77
N ASN A 271 -1.19 -10.07 -21.17
CA ASN A 271 -0.93 -10.02 -19.73
C ASN A 271 -1.56 -8.80 -19.04
N ARG A 272 -2.54 -8.15 -19.68
CA ARG A 272 -3.09 -6.86 -19.27
C ARG A 272 -4.59 -6.93 -19.04
N ILE A 273 -5.02 -6.24 -17.99
CA ILE A 273 -6.42 -5.90 -17.76
C ILE A 273 -6.63 -4.49 -18.28
N TRP A 274 -7.37 -4.34 -19.37
CA TRP A 274 -7.76 -3.05 -19.91
C TRP A 274 -9.01 -2.55 -19.18
N TYR A 275 -9.08 -1.25 -18.93
CA TYR A 275 -10.24 -0.62 -18.33
C TYR A 275 -10.48 0.77 -18.92
N GLY A 276 -11.75 1.11 -19.14
CA GLY A 276 -12.15 2.39 -19.71
C GLY A 276 -13.61 2.71 -19.45
N PHE A 277 -13.92 4.00 -19.33
CA PHE A 277 -15.28 4.47 -19.14
C PHE A 277 -16.06 4.45 -20.45
N TYR A 278 -17.32 4.03 -20.39
CA TYR A 278 -18.21 4.07 -21.57
C TYR A 278 -18.48 5.50 -22.05
N HIS A 279 -18.57 6.44 -21.11
CA HIS A 279 -18.80 7.86 -21.35
C HIS A 279 -17.94 8.67 -20.39
N LYS A 280 -17.81 9.98 -20.64
CA LYS A 280 -17.10 10.89 -19.74
C LYS A 280 -17.63 10.72 -18.30
N PRO A 281 -16.78 10.33 -17.33
CA PRO A 281 -17.21 10.14 -15.94
C PRO A 281 -17.56 11.47 -15.28
N GLN A 282 -18.37 11.42 -14.22
CA GLN A 282 -18.55 12.55 -13.33
C GLN A 282 -17.32 12.65 -12.44
N VAL A 283 -16.60 13.76 -12.57
CA VAL A 283 -15.38 14.04 -11.81
C VAL A 283 -15.57 15.35 -11.07
N GLU A 284 -15.41 15.31 -9.76
CA GLU A 284 -15.32 16.48 -8.90
C GLU A 284 -13.88 16.61 -8.42
N MET A 285 -13.18 17.63 -8.93
CA MET A 285 -11.79 17.89 -8.59
C MET A 285 -11.65 19.32 -8.10
N LYS A 286 -10.92 19.50 -7.00
CA LYS A 286 -10.62 20.81 -6.42
C LYS A 286 -9.14 21.13 -6.62
N ILE A 287 -8.82 22.31 -7.16
CA ILE A 287 -7.44 22.76 -7.37
C ILE A 287 -7.21 24.05 -6.57
N GLU A 288 -6.21 24.04 -5.69
CA GLU A 288 -5.88 25.18 -4.80
C GLU A 288 -4.37 25.50 -4.83
N PRO A 289 -3.95 26.78 -4.91
CA PRO A 289 -2.54 27.15 -4.82
C PRO A 289 -2.04 27.11 -3.36
N VAL A 290 -0.82 26.59 -3.13
CA VAL A 290 -0.21 26.44 -1.78
C VAL A 290 0.33 27.76 -1.24
N VAL A 291 0.89 28.61 -2.10
CA VAL A 291 1.41 29.94 -1.73
C VAL A 291 0.76 30.96 -2.63
N SER A 292 -0.09 31.80 -2.05
CA SER A 292 -0.75 32.89 -2.76
C SER A 292 0.24 34.03 -3.00
N ASP A 293 1.12 33.92 -4.00
CA ASP A 293 1.67 35.15 -4.58
C ASP A 293 0.51 35.95 -5.13
N LYS A 294 0.44 37.25 -4.79
CA LYS A 294 -0.68 38.16 -5.12
C LYS A 294 -1.03 38.18 -6.62
N HIS A 295 -0.16 37.68 -7.49
CA HIS A 295 -0.30 37.59 -8.94
C HIS A 295 -1.08 36.35 -9.43
N ILE A 296 -1.33 35.33 -8.58
CA ILE A 296 -1.91 34.02 -8.96
C ILE A 296 -3.38 33.89 -8.49
N LYS A 297 -4.12 34.99 -8.37
CA LYS A 297 -5.58 34.94 -8.09
C LYS A 297 -6.41 34.72 -9.36
N SER A 298 -5.84 34.17 -10.43
CA SER A 298 -6.58 34.00 -11.66
C SER A 298 -7.36 32.69 -11.62
N ASN A 299 -8.65 32.78 -11.28
CA ASN A 299 -9.63 31.69 -11.48
C ASN A 299 -9.54 31.09 -12.90
N LEU A 300 -9.01 31.84 -13.88
CA LEU A 300 -8.74 31.35 -15.23
C LEU A 300 -7.71 30.22 -15.26
N ILE A 301 -6.58 30.36 -14.55
CA ILE A 301 -5.50 29.35 -14.52
C ILE A 301 -6.03 28.07 -13.86
N ILE A 302 -6.70 28.20 -12.71
CA ILE A 302 -7.30 27.08 -11.97
C ILE A 302 -8.28 26.32 -12.87
N LYS A 303 -9.24 27.02 -13.48
CA LYS A 303 -10.24 26.40 -14.38
C LYS A 303 -9.61 25.78 -15.63
N ALA A 304 -8.58 26.41 -16.19
CA ALA A 304 -7.91 25.87 -17.36
C ALA A 304 -7.18 24.56 -17.05
N ILE A 305 -6.53 24.45 -15.88
CA ILE A 305 -5.91 23.21 -15.43
C ILE A 305 -6.98 22.16 -15.13
N GLU A 306 -8.06 22.54 -14.44
CA GLU A 306 -9.19 21.65 -14.16
C GLU A 306 -9.75 21.04 -15.45
N ASN A 307 -10.09 21.89 -16.42
CA ASN A 307 -10.57 21.44 -17.73
C ASN A 307 -9.56 20.54 -18.44
N LYS A 308 -8.26 20.88 -18.39
CA LYS A 308 -7.24 20.05 -19.03
C LYS A 308 -7.12 18.67 -18.42
N MET A 309 -7.24 18.55 -17.09
CA MET A 309 -7.27 17.24 -16.43
C MET A 309 -8.53 16.44 -16.79
N LEU A 310 -9.69 17.10 -16.86
CA LEU A 310 -10.94 16.46 -17.29
C LEU A 310 -10.88 15.99 -18.75
N GLU A 311 -10.27 16.79 -19.62
CA GLU A 311 -9.96 16.42 -21.01
C GLU A 311 -8.99 15.24 -21.06
N ALA A 312 -7.92 15.25 -20.26
CA ALA A 312 -6.96 14.14 -20.22
C ALA A 312 -7.63 12.83 -19.80
N ILE A 313 -8.51 12.84 -18.79
CA ILE A 313 -9.30 11.66 -18.40
C ILE A 313 -10.18 11.21 -19.58
N ALA A 314 -10.84 12.14 -20.27
CA ALA A 314 -11.68 11.82 -21.41
C ALA A 314 -10.88 11.24 -22.59
N GLU A 315 -9.73 11.82 -22.91
CA GLU A 315 -8.88 11.39 -24.03
C GLU A 315 -8.18 10.06 -23.76
N THR A 316 -7.85 9.73 -22.51
CA THR A 316 -7.04 8.55 -22.18
C THR A 316 -7.85 7.37 -21.66
N MET A 317 -8.99 7.62 -21.01
CA MET A 317 -9.75 6.60 -20.29
C MET A 317 -11.20 6.44 -20.72
N VAL A 318 -11.67 7.17 -21.74
CA VAL A 318 -13.03 6.97 -22.30
C VAL A 318 -12.94 6.23 -23.63
N LEU A 319 -13.82 5.25 -23.80
CA LEU A 319 -13.84 4.40 -25.00
C LEU A 319 -13.87 5.23 -26.30
N PRO A 320 -13.11 4.82 -27.34
CA PRO A 320 -12.38 3.56 -27.46
C PRO A 320 -11.02 3.52 -26.72
N ASN A 321 -10.59 4.63 -26.13
CA ASN A 321 -9.33 4.68 -25.38
C ASN A 321 -9.50 4.04 -23.99
N MET A 322 -8.51 3.23 -23.60
CA MET A 322 -8.51 2.49 -22.35
C MET A 322 -7.12 2.58 -21.72
N ASP A 323 -7.10 2.56 -20.39
CA ASP A 323 -5.86 2.38 -19.62
C ASP A 323 -5.72 0.90 -19.24
N ASP A 324 -4.54 0.49 -18.77
CA ASP A 324 -4.26 -0.91 -18.49
C ASP A 324 -3.47 -1.16 -17.21
N ILE A 325 -3.63 -2.37 -16.65
CA ILE A 325 -2.85 -2.86 -15.52
C ILE A 325 -2.31 -4.25 -15.90
N PRO A 326 -0.98 -4.46 -15.89
CA PRO A 326 -0.41 -5.78 -16.08
C PRO A 326 -0.70 -6.66 -14.86
N PHE A 327 -1.17 -7.89 -15.10
CA PHE A 327 -1.39 -8.89 -14.04
C PHE A 327 -0.21 -9.86 -13.86
N SER A 328 0.75 -9.83 -14.80
CA SER A 328 2.04 -10.53 -14.71
C SER A 328 3.14 -9.64 -15.26
N ASP A 329 4.34 -9.75 -14.70
CA ASP A 329 5.52 -9.16 -15.34
C ASP A 329 5.75 -9.87 -16.68
N SER A 330 6.15 -9.09 -17.67
CA SER A 330 6.48 -9.56 -19.02
C SER A 330 7.95 -9.29 -19.36
N GLU A 331 8.76 -8.80 -18.43
CA GLU A 331 10.18 -8.50 -18.71
C GLU A 331 10.37 -7.55 -19.91
N GLY A 332 9.36 -6.71 -20.17
CA GLY A 332 9.34 -5.74 -21.27
C GLY A 332 8.72 -6.21 -22.59
N VAL A 333 8.36 -7.49 -22.76
CA VAL A 333 7.84 -8.01 -24.04
C VAL A 333 6.34 -7.76 -24.25
N GLY A 334 5.61 -7.37 -23.21
CA GLY A 334 4.20 -6.98 -23.30
C GLY A 334 3.20 -8.13 -23.44
N GLY A 335 3.61 -9.36 -23.14
CA GLY A 335 2.78 -10.56 -23.11
C GLY A 335 3.43 -11.68 -22.28
N ILE A 336 2.71 -12.77 -22.06
CA ILE A 336 3.24 -13.98 -21.42
C ILE A 336 3.54 -14.99 -22.52
N PHE A 337 4.82 -15.29 -22.68
CA PHE A 337 5.33 -16.26 -23.64
C PHE A 337 6.04 -17.38 -22.86
N GLY A 338 5.88 -18.62 -23.31
CA GLY A 338 6.65 -19.74 -22.79
C GLY A 338 8.07 -19.72 -23.35
N GLU A 339 9.02 -20.29 -22.61
CA GLU A 339 10.31 -20.68 -23.18
C GLU A 339 10.05 -21.84 -24.14
N GLU A 340 10.42 -21.69 -25.42
CA GLU A 340 10.36 -22.76 -26.43
C GLU A 340 11.48 -23.80 -26.26
#